data_AF-A0A699LBZ5-F1
#
_entry.id   AF-A0A699LBZ5-F1
#
_cell.length_a   1.000
_cell.length_b   1.000
_cell.length_c   1.000
_cell.angle_alpha   90.00
_cell.angle_beta   90.00
_cell.angle_gamma   90.00
#
_symmetry.space_group_name_H-M   'P 1'
#
loop_
_entity.id
_entity.type
_entity.pdbx_description
1 polymer ?
#
loop_
_entity_poly.entity_id
_entity_poly.type
_entity_poly.pdbx_seq_one_letter_code
_entity_poly.pdbx_strand_id
1 'polypeptide(L)'
;EVIEFRDSYVVPASPLSTTTTYTTSGESGMKSGRTVTLTEEDMQKKKNDVKARTTLLLSLPDEHQLRFSKYKTAREHWVIILKTFGGNEGTKKRKKNLLKQQYGNFKAEGSETLEQTFNRLQVIIGQLQFMDVEIEQDDLNQKFLTS
;
A
#
# COMPACT_ATOMS: atom_id res chain seq x y z
N GLU A 1 -2.06 40.19 9.43
CA GLU A 1 -2.65 40.03 8.09
C GLU A 1 -3.51 38.78 8.13
N VAL A 2 -4.82 38.94 8.17
CA VAL A 2 -5.81 37.86 8.30
C VAL A 2 -6.61 37.89 7.01
N ILE A 3 -6.51 36.84 6.20
CA ILE A 3 -7.24 36.74 4.94
C ILE A 3 -8.58 36.06 5.25
N GLU A 4 -9.64 36.86 5.33
CA GLU A 4 -11.02 36.36 5.29
C GLU A 4 -11.35 35.88 3.87
N PHE A 5 -11.70 34.61 3.72
CA PHE A 5 -12.32 34.11 2.49
C PHE A 5 -13.83 34.28 2.59
N ARG A 6 -14.37 35.29 1.90
CA ARG A 6 -15.80 35.44 1.69
C ARG A 6 -16.32 34.31 0.80
N ASP A 7 -17.35 33.62 1.29
CA ASP A 7 -18.24 32.77 0.53
C ASP A 7 -18.99 33.59 -0.53
N SER A 8 -18.67 33.41 -1.81
CA SER A 8 -19.70 33.54 -2.86
C SER A 8 -19.28 32.78 -4.11
N TYR A 9 -19.69 31.51 -4.20
CA TYR A 9 -19.87 30.87 -5.50
C TYR A 9 -21.28 30.29 -5.57
N VAL A 10 -22.08 30.86 -6.46
CA VAL A 10 -23.45 30.42 -6.73
C VAL A 10 -23.39 29.21 -7.66
N VAL A 11 -23.98 28.10 -7.22
CA VAL A 11 -24.15 26.85 -7.98
C VAL A 11 -25.07 27.11 -9.17
N PRO A 12 -24.66 26.83 -10.43
CA PRO A 12 -25.61 26.73 -11.52
C PRO A 12 -26.35 25.38 -11.42
N ALA A 13 -27.68 25.43 -11.33
CA ALA A 13 -28.54 24.26 -11.34
C ALA A 13 -28.72 23.71 -12.77
N SER A 14 -28.06 22.58 -13.05
CA SER A 14 -28.43 21.45 -13.95
C SER A 14 -28.73 21.70 -15.45
N PRO A 15 -28.77 20.65 -16.30
CA PRO A 15 -27.79 19.60 -16.52
C PRO A 15 -27.31 19.65 -17.98
N LEU A 16 -26.00 19.60 -18.23
CA LEU A 16 -25.51 19.34 -19.58
C LEU A 16 -24.37 18.34 -19.51
N SER A 17 -24.69 17.10 -19.85
CA SER A 17 -23.73 16.03 -20.11
C SER A 17 -22.65 16.55 -21.06
N THR A 18 -21.47 16.83 -20.52
CA THR A 18 -20.32 17.21 -21.34
C THR A 18 -19.72 15.95 -21.94
N THR A 19 -20.25 15.57 -23.11
CA THR A 19 -19.62 14.62 -24.02
C THR A 19 -18.24 15.15 -24.39
N THR A 20 -17.19 14.66 -23.73
CA THR A 20 -15.81 14.97 -24.12
C THR A 20 -15.33 13.92 -25.10
N THR A 21 -15.37 14.25 -26.38
CA THR A 21 -14.80 13.44 -27.46
C THR A 21 -13.28 13.62 -27.47
N TYR A 22 -12.52 12.58 -27.10
CA TYR A 22 -11.07 12.57 -27.34
C TYR A 22 -10.81 12.08 -28.77
N THR A 23 -10.63 13.00 -29.72
CA THR A 23 -10.10 12.69 -31.06
C THR A 23 -8.60 12.47 -30.98
N THR A 24 -8.15 11.22 -30.92
CA THR A 24 -6.77 10.88 -31.26
C THR A 24 -6.64 10.89 -32.78
N SER A 25 -6.06 11.96 -33.31
CA SER A 25 -5.67 12.05 -34.72
C SER A 25 -4.59 10.99 -35.02
N GLY A 26 -4.95 10.05 -35.89
CA GLY A 26 -4.07 9.02 -36.42
C GLY A 26 -4.67 8.54 -37.74
N GLU A 27 -3.98 8.87 -38.82
CA GLU A 27 -4.31 8.70 -40.23
C GLU A 27 -5.05 7.41 -40.62
N SER A 28 -5.98 7.62 -41.57
CA SER A 28 -6.44 6.73 -42.64
C SER A 28 -6.92 5.31 -42.33
N GLY A 29 -8.16 5.03 -42.75
CA GLY A 29 -8.68 3.67 -42.97
C GLY A 29 -9.77 3.22 -42.00
N MET A 30 -11.03 3.42 -42.43
CA MET A 30 -12.29 2.80 -41.97
C MET A 30 -12.28 2.19 -40.56
N LYS A 31 -12.62 3.00 -39.54
CA LYS A 31 -12.88 2.51 -38.19
C LYS A 31 -14.38 2.61 -37.94
N SER A 32 -15.05 1.45 -37.91
CA SER A 32 -16.41 1.30 -37.39
C SER A 32 -16.43 1.90 -35.99
N GLY A 33 -16.94 3.13 -35.87
CA GLY A 33 -16.99 3.87 -34.63
C GLY A 33 -17.91 3.17 -33.65
N ARG A 34 -17.34 2.39 -32.74
CA ARG A 34 -18.06 1.95 -31.55
C ARG A 34 -18.21 3.17 -30.65
N THR A 35 -19.38 3.80 -30.70
CA THR A 35 -19.80 4.80 -29.70
C THR A 35 -19.78 4.12 -28.34
N VAL A 36 -18.75 4.39 -27.54
CA VAL A 36 -18.70 3.97 -26.14
C VAL A 36 -19.31 5.09 -25.33
N THR A 37 -20.56 4.92 -24.90
CA THR A 37 -21.23 5.79 -23.94
C THR A 37 -20.52 5.65 -22.61
N LEU A 38 -19.65 6.61 -22.26
CA LEU A 38 -19.02 6.68 -20.95
C LEU A 38 -20.09 7.08 -19.93
N THR A 39 -20.36 6.23 -18.94
CA THR A 39 -21.28 6.52 -17.85
C THR A 39 -20.59 7.38 -16.79
N GLU A 40 -21.38 8.07 -15.95
CA GLU A 40 -20.86 8.79 -14.77
C GLU A 40 -20.02 7.87 -13.88
N GLU A 41 -20.43 6.60 -13.77
CA GLU A 41 -19.72 5.55 -13.06
C GLU A 41 -18.30 5.31 -13.62
N ASP A 42 -18.15 5.29 -14.95
CA ASP A 42 -16.84 5.11 -15.60
C ASP A 42 -15.90 6.29 -15.31
N MET A 43 -16.42 7.51 -15.32
CA MET A 43 -15.66 8.71 -14.97
C MET A 43 -15.22 8.69 -13.50
N GLN A 44 -16.14 8.33 -12.60
CA GLN A 44 -15.85 8.22 -11.17
C GLN A 44 -14.83 7.11 -10.88
N LYS A 45 -14.94 5.96 -11.56
CA LYS A 45 -13.96 4.86 -11.45
C LYS A 45 -12.58 5.30 -11.91
N LYS A 46 -12.47 6.07 -13.00
CA LYS A 46 -11.19 6.62 -13.48
C LYS A 46 -10.58 7.60 -12.46
N LYS A 47 -11.39 8.45 -11.84
CA LYS A 47 -10.94 9.36 -10.77
C LYS A 47 -10.38 8.59 -9.57
N ASN A 48 -11.08 7.53 -9.15
CA ASN A 48 -10.64 6.68 -8.05
C ASN A 48 -9.35 5.93 -8.38
N ASP A 49 -9.21 5.43 -9.61
CA ASP A 49 -7.98 4.77 -10.07
C ASP A 49 -6.78 5.71 -10.05
N VAL A 50 -6.93 6.95 -10.55
CA VAL A 50 -5.86 7.97 -10.50
C VAL A 50 -5.47 8.27 -9.05
N LYS A 51 -6.44 8.47 -8.16
CA LYS A 51 -6.17 8.72 -6.73
C LYS A 51 -5.41 7.56 -6.09
N ALA A 52 -5.85 6.33 -6.32
CA ALA A 52 -5.21 5.14 -5.78
C ALA A 52 -3.78 4.96 -6.33
N ARG A 53 -3.55 5.18 -7.63
CA ARG A 53 -2.21 5.13 -8.23
C ARG A 53 -1.26 6.14 -7.59
N THR A 54 -1.72 7.38 -7.39
CA THR A 54 -0.90 8.42 -6.74
C THR A 54 -0.58 8.05 -5.30
N THR A 55 -1.55 7.58 -4.51
CA THR A 55 -1.31 7.13 -3.13
C THR A 55 -0.32 5.97 -3.07
N LEU A 56 -0.47 4.95 -3.93
CA LEU A 56 0.45 3.82 -3.99
C LEU A 56 1.87 4.28 -4.37
N LEU A 57 2.02 5.22 -5.28
CA LEU A 57 3.32 5.76 -5.66
C LEU A 57 4.00 6.50 -4.51
N LEU A 58 3.28 7.37 -3.83
CA LEU A 58 3.81 8.17 -2.70
C LEU A 58 4.12 7.32 -1.45
N SER A 59 3.57 6.10 -1.35
CA SER A 59 3.91 5.16 -0.27
C SER A 59 5.26 4.47 -0.45
N LEU A 60 5.91 4.63 -1.61
CA LEU A 60 7.19 4.00 -1.92
C LEU A 60 8.34 5.01 -1.76
N PRO A 61 9.54 4.54 -1.34
CA PRO A 61 10.76 5.33 -1.41
C PRO A 61 11.01 5.87 -2.83
N ASP A 62 11.56 7.08 -2.93
CA ASP A 62 11.77 7.79 -4.21
C ASP A 62 12.54 6.95 -5.24
N GLU A 63 13.54 6.17 -4.80
CA GLU A 63 14.33 5.26 -5.64
C GLU A 63 13.44 4.27 -6.41
N HIS A 64 12.32 3.86 -5.81
CA HIS A 64 11.41 2.90 -6.39
C HIS A 64 10.31 3.56 -7.23
N GLN A 65 9.90 4.79 -6.93
CA GLN A 65 8.76 5.46 -7.57
C GLN A 65 8.82 5.44 -9.11
N LEU A 66 9.95 5.82 -9.70
CA LEU A 66 10.09 5.88 -11.16
C LEU A 66 9.93 4.50 -11.84
N ARG A 67 10.29 3.41 -11.17
CA ARG A 67 10.15 2.05 -11.71
C ARG A 67 8.69 1.60 -11.75
N PHE A 68 7.86 2.14 -10.85
CA PHE A 68 6.45 1.81 -10.76
C PHE A 68 5.58 2.74 -11.64
N SER A 69 5.99 3.97 -11.95
CA SER A 69 5.16 4.93 -12.71
C SER A 69 4.61 4.44 -14.06
N LYS A 70 5.23 3.42 -14.67
CA LYS A 70 4.82 2.81 -15.95
C LYS A 70 3.49 2.06 -15.95
N TYR A 71 2.95 1.69 -14.78
CA TYR A 71 1.71 0.92 -14.69
C TYR A 71 0.47 1.82 -14.81
N LYS A 72 -0.52 1.39 -15.58
CA LYS A 72 -1.63 2.23 -16.04
C LYS A 72 -2.80 2.25 -15.08
N THR A 73 -2.96 1.19 -14.29
CA THR A 73 -4.05 1.04 -13.31
C THR A 73 -3.50 0.83 -11.90
N ALA A 74 -4.27 1.23 -10.88
CA ALA A 74 -3.95 1.00 -9.47
C ALA A 74 -3.79 -0.50 -9.17
N ARG A 75 -4.59 -1.34 -9.84
CA ARG A 75 -4.54 -2.79 -9.69
C ARG A 75 -3.22 -3.38 -10.18
N GLU A 76 -2.77 -2.98 -11.37
CA GLU A 76 -1.45 -3.40 -11.90
C GLU A 76 -0.33 -2.94 -10.96
N HIS A 77 -0.38 -1.68 -10.51
CA HIS A 77 0.56 -1.15 -9.53
C HIS A 77 0.65 -2.03 -8.29
N TRP A 78 -0.50 -2.33 -7.69
CA TRP A 78 -0.58 -3.14 -6.47
C TRP A 78 -0.01 -4.54 -6.65
N VAL A 79 -0.35 -5.23 -7.75
CA VAL A 79 0.16 -6.58 -8.04
C VAL A 79 1.68 -6.59 -8.16
N ILE A 80 2.27 -5.57 -8.81
CA ILE A 80 3.74 -5.50 -8.96
C ILE A 80 4.41 -5.15 -7.63
N ILE A 81 3.83 -4.25 -6.84
CA ILE A 81 4.33 -3.95 -5.48
C ILE A 81 4.34 -5.24 -4.65
N LEU A 82 3.25 -6.00 -4.65
CA LEU A 82 3.17 -7.29 -3.98
C LEU A 82 4.19 -8.30 -4.51
N LYS A 83 4.39 -8.37 -5.83
CA LYS A 83 5.39 -9.27 -6.42
C LYS A 83 6.82 -8.88 -6.05
N THR A 84 7.11 -7.58 -5.97
CA THR A 84 8.46 -7.04 -5.73
C THR A 84 8.81 -7.11 -4.24
N PHE A 85 7.90 -6.68 -3.36
CA PHE A 85 8.16 -6.52 -1.93
C PHE A 85 7.45 -7.54 -1.05
N GLY A 86 6.38 -8.17 -1.54
CA GLY A 86 5.61 -9.14 -0.76
C GLY A 86 6.38 -10.42 -0.47
N GLY A 87 7.46 -10.72 -1.20
CA GLY A 87 8.26 -11.93 -1.04
C GLY A 87 7.53 -13.19 -1.52
N ASN A 88 8.29 -14.19 -1.98
CA ASN A 88 7.72 -15.48 -2.34
C ASN A 88 7.40 -16.33 -1.09
N GLU A 89 6.54 -17.35 -1.25
CA GLU A 89 6.13 -18.23 -0.14
C GLU A 89 7.32 -18.91 0.55
N GLY A 90 8.33 -19.32 -0.20
CA GLY A 90 9.55 -19.94 0.35
C GLY A 90 10.33 -18.99 1.26
N THR A 91 10.52 -17.74 0.83
CA THR A 91 11.20 -16.70 1.62
C THR A 91 10.39 -16.34 2.87
N LYS A 92 9.06 -16.23 2.74
CA LYS A 92 8.17 -16.03 3.90
C LYS A 92 8.30 -17.19 4.89
N LYS A 93 8.22 -18.44 4.43
CA LYS A 93 8.36 -19.62 5.29
C LYS A 93 9.73 -19.67 5.98
N ARG A 94 10.81 -19.37 5.26
CA ARG A 94 12.16 -19.29 5.83
C ARG A 94 12.25 -18.22 6.92
N LYS A 95 11.75 -17.01 6.66
CA LYS A 95 11.74 -15.92 7.65
C LYS A 95 10.91 -16.27 8.88
N LYS A 96 9.74 -16.89 8.70
CA LYS A 96 8.88 -17.38 9.81
C LYS A 96 9.64 -18.36 10.70
N ASN A 97 10.33 -19.33 10.10
CA ASN A 97 11.12 -20.31 10.84
C ASN A 97 12.30 -19.67 11.57
N LEU A 98 13.00 -18.72 10.93
CA LEU A 98 14.09 -17.98 11.57
C LEU A 98 13.60 -17.20 12.79
N LEU A 99 12.47 -16.51 12.69
CA LEU A 99 11.90 -15.77 13.82
C LEU A 99 11.47 -16.68 14.97
N LYS A 100 10.87 -17.83 14.67
CA LYS A 100 10.55 -18.84 15.69
C LYS A 100 11.81 -19.35 16.38
N GLN A 101 12.89 -19.55 15.64
CA GLN A 101 14.18 -19.94 16.21
C GLN A 101 14.77 -18.82 17.07
N GLN A 102 14.73 -17.57 16.61
CA GLN A 102 15.19 -16.41 17.39
C GLN A 102 14.41 -16.26 18.70
N TYR A 103 13.09 -16.44 18.66
CA TYR A 103 12.24 -16.41 19.85
C TYR A 103 12.54 -17.58 20.80
N GLY A 104 12.66 -18.80 20.27
CA GLY A 104 12.97 -19.99 21.08
C GLY A 104 14.33 -19.89 21.78
N ASN A 105 15.32 -19.31 21.10
CA ASN A 105 16.69 -19.12 21.60
C ASN A 105 16.91 -17.76 22.27
N PHE A 106 15.86 -16.95 22.46
CA PHE A 106 15.99 -15.62 23.03
C PHE A 106 16.54 -15.71 24.45
N LYS A 107 17.55 -14.89 24.75
CA LYS A 107 18.20 -14.72 26.05
C LYS A 107 18.67 -13.29 26.22
N ALA A 108 18.70 -12.81 27.46
CA ALA A 108 19.29 -11.53 27.79
C ALA A 108 20.81 -11.60 27.57
N GLU A 109 21.38 -10.58 26.93
CA GLU A 109 22.83 -10.49 26.78
C GLU A 109 23.43 -9.80 28.01
N GLY A 110 24.63 -10.22 28.44
CA GLY A 110 25.22 -9.75 29.71
C GLY A 110 25.54 -8.26 29.78
N SER A 111 25.53 -7.54 28.65
CA SER A 111 25.74 -6.10 28.56
C SER A 111 24.46 -5.29 28.31
N GLU A 112 23.31 -5.94 28.15
CA GLU A 112 22.05 -5.27 27.85
C GLU A 112 21.33 -4.80 29.11
N THR A 113 20.66 -3.65 28.99
CA THR A 113 19.69 -3.22 29.99
C THR A 113 18.38 -3.99 29.85
N LEU A 114 17.55 -3.93 30.90
CA LEU A 114 16.20 -4.51 30.87
C LEU A 114 15.35 -3.95 29.72
N GLU A 115 15.45 -2.64 29.48
CA GLU A 115 14.73 -1.96 28.41
C GLU A 115 15.20 -2.43 27.03
N GLN A 116 16.51 -2.58 26.82
CA GLN A 116 17.07 -3.11 25.57
C GLN A 116 16.61 -4.55 25.31
N THR A 117 16.62 -5.38 26.35
CA THR A 117 16.14 -6.77 26.29
C THR A 117 14.66 -6.82 25.93
N PHE A 118 13.83 -6.01 26.60
CA PHE A 118 12.41 -5.91 26.31
C PHE A 118 12.14 -5.45 24.87
N ASN A 119 12.83 -4.41 24.41
CA ASN A 119 12.66 -3.88 23.06
C ASN A 119 13.03 -4.91 21.98
N ARG A 120 14.12 -5.67 22.16
CA ARG A 120 14.48 -6.78 21.24
C ARG A 120 13.41 -7.86 21.20
N LEU A 121 12.88 -8.26 22.35
CA LEU A 121 11.82 -9.24 22.44
C LEU A 121 10.55 -8.76 21.73
N GLN A 122 10.12 -7.51 21.97
CA GLN A 122 8.96 -6.90 21.31
C GLN A 122 9.11 -6.87 19.78
N VAL A 123 10.30 -6.57 19.26
CA VAL A 123 10.57 -6.60 17.81
C VAL A 123 10.34 -7.99 17.23
N ILE A 124 10.83 -9.04 17.90
CA ILE A 124 10.64 -10.43 17.44
C ILE A 124 9.14 -10.79 17.43
N ILE A 125 8.41 -10.42 18.48
CA ILE A 125 6.97 -10.73 18.62
C ILE A 125 6.15 -9.99 17.58
N GLY A 126 6.39 -8.69 17.39
CA GLY A 126 5.68 -7.90 16.38
C GLY A 126 5.89 -8.48 14.97
N GLN A 127 7.09 -8.98 14.68
CA GLN A 127 7.37 -9.66 13.41
C GLN A 127 6.68 -11.03 13.31
N LEU A 128 6.59 -11.79 14.40
CA LEU A 128 5.87 -13.07 14.44
C LEU A 128 4.37 -12.87 14.22
N GLN A 129 3.76 -11.90 14.91
CA GLN A 129 2.35 -11.54 14.74
C GLN A 129 2.05 -11.08 13.31
N PHE A 130 2.93 -10.26 12.72
CA PHE A 130 2.83 -9.87 11.31
C PHE A 130 2.89 -11.06 10.33
N MET A 131 3.41 -12.21 10.76
CA MET A 131 3.50 -13.44 9.99
C MET A 131 2.46 -14.49 10.39
N ASP A 132 1.36 -14.05 11.01
CA ASP A 132 0.26 -14.90 11.47
C ASP A 132 0.80 -16.02 12.39
N VAL A 133 1.60 -15.63 13.37
CA VAL A 133 2.01 -16.48 14.50
C VAL A 133 1.47 -15.84 15.77
N GLU A 134 0.48 -16.50 16.35
CA GLU A 134 -0.03 -16.15 17.66
C GLU A 134 0.98 -16.57 18.73
N ILE A 135 1.25 -15.67 19.67
CA ILE A 135 2.07 -15.89 20.86
C ILE A 135 1.15 -15.58 22.05
N GLU A 136 0.98 -16.55 22.94
CA GLU A 136 0.19 -16.34 24.14
C GLU A 136 0.92 -15.38 25.08
N GLN A 137 0.17 -14.50 25.74
CA GLN A 137 0.75 -13.52 26.66
C GLN A 137 1.49 -14.20 27.82
N ASP A 138 1.01 -15.37 28.27
CA ASP A 138 1.66 -16.12 29.34
C ASP A 138 3.00 -16.73 28.89
N ASP A 139 3.08 -17.29 27.67
CA ASP A 139 4.34 -17.78 27.09
C ASP A 139 5.35 -16.64 26.95
N LEU A 140 4.89 -15.45 26.51
CA LEU A 140 5.71 -14.25 26.46
C LEU A 140 6.25 -13.85 27.84
N ASN A 141 5.38 -13.77 28.84
CA ASN A 141 5.78 -13.40 30.19
C ASN A 141 6.81 -14.40 30.74
N GLN A 142 6.57 -15.70 30.56
CA GLN A 142 7.52 -16.75 30.96
C GLN A 142 8.84 -16.63 30.20
N LYS A 143 8.80 -16.38 28.89
CA LYS A 143 10.01 -16.18 28.08
C LYS A 143 10.83 -15.04 28.64
N PHE A 144 10.21 -13.88 28.88
CA PHE A 144 10.92 -12.70 29.37
C PHE A 144 11.54 -12.92 30.76
N LEU A 145 10.84 -13.61 31.66
CA LEU A 145 11.32 -13.87 33.02
C LEU A 145 12.41 -14.95 33.09
N THR A 146 12.52 -15.82 32.08
CA THR A 146 13.48 -16.95 32.05
C THR A 146 14.66 -16.74 31.10
N SER A 147 14.69 -15.63 30.37
CA SER A 147 15.70 -15.29 29.35
C SER A 147 16.95 -14.68 29.94
#